data_AF-A0AAU4G5H0-F1
#
_entry.id   AF-A0AAU4G5H0-F1
#
_cell.length_a   1.000
_cell.length_b   1.000
_cell.length_c   1.000
_cell.angle_alpha   90.00
_cell.angle_beta   90.00
_cell.angle_gamma   90.00
#
_symmetry.space_group_name_H-M   'P 1'
#
loop_
_entity.id
_entity.type
_entity.pdbx_description
1 polymer ?
#
loop_
_entity_poly.entity_id
_entity_poly.type
_entity_poly.pdbx_seq_one_letter_code
_entity_poly.pdbx_strand_id
1 'polypeptide(L)'
;MVALVEQPPAEQKKTRIVFIDIGRGLGALLVFYSHIAHPWVIAKGENAPYVSFIEALTSDPMHMAKQGIGQIAVPFFFLVSGFVVTPIALRQGQARFALNRFIRVYAPMLFVVLLTALLLAVNLHPPSTGQSQELTPLTILTNTTLINYIIYPQIVLVPVAWTMIVEVIFYLLLMAMLPLLRRWVWLAIAVELTFIFVVMMSRSQLGPSYSLFGVNVSYLPVMVIGQIIWATTSKKIPLWTGAAYGAAAWSLYVLADIINVGRIDDSYNLSMAFAVLCFLMGMFAEPKLKQRKFWTLVSERSYSIYLLHMLVSFVLLQLLRPLMPLPLALVIVIPAVFGVVELSYRFVERPSHTLARKLSHRSKPAPIKVSSEITIEIPRVDERPLASDRRPTSPPAKPSPPPQPPRSGGSGTDGSVTGSLLDAPGTGSRPAPKPRPRPQNDEQHTAIIKAVAPPRPPREPDEDRPAEPRVRRPAPRRRSAPLELQHHSDQEDHGQRGDHDDLPRHGSSFRRTPR
;
A
#
# COMPACT_ATOMS: atom_id res chain seq x y z
N MET A 1 -33.16 -25.09 -46.07
CA MET A 1 -32.04 -24.42 -45.38
C MET A 1 -32.56 -23.91 -44.05
N VAL A 2 -31.95 -24.28 -42.92
CA VAL A 2 -32.25 -23.65 -41.62
C VAL A 2 -31.19 -22.57 -41.39
N ALA A 3 -31.61 -21.32 -41.22
CA ALA A 3 -30.69 -20.23 -40.95
C ALA A 3 -30.17 -20.35 -39.50
N LEU A 4 -28.86 -20.56 -39.35
CA LEU A 4 -28.19 -20.44 -38.07
C LEU A 4 -28.20 -18.96 -37.65
N VAL A 5 -29.08 -18.62 -36.72
CA VAL A 5 -29.05 -17.32 -36.04
C VAL A 5 -27.79 -17.28 -35.18
N GLU A 6 -26.78 -16.53 -35.64
CA GLU A 6 -25.61 -16.22 -34.80
C GLU A 6 -26.09 -15.52 -33.53
N GLN A 7 -25.94 -16.18 -32.37
CA GLN A 7 -26.18 -15.51 -31.10
C GLN A 7 -25.12 -14.40 -30.94
N PRO A 8 -25.53 -13.16 -30.58
CA PRO A 8 -24.56 -12.09 -30.37
C PRO A 8 -23.58 -12.51 -29.27
N PRO A 9 -22.27 -12.29 -29.44
CA PRO A 9 -21.27 -12.76 -28.50
C PRO A 9 -21.55 -12.17 -27.12
N ALA A 10 -21.80 -13.05 -26.14
CA ALA A 10 -22.23 -12.66 -24.81
C ALA A 10 -21.33 -11.56 -24.23
N GLU A 11 -21.94 -10.47 -23.74
CA GLU A 11 -21.16 -9.37 -23.16
C GLU A 11 -20.25 -9.91 -22.07
N GLN A 12 -18.93 -9.71 -22.24
CA GLN A 12 -17.94 -10.00 -21.21
C GLN A 12 -18.13 -9.03 -20.03
N LYS A 13 -19.08 -9.41 -19.17
CA LYS A 13 -19.49 -8.70 -17.96
C LYS A 13 -18.27 -8.54 -17.07
N LYS A 14 -17.66 -7.36 -17.12
CA LYS A 14 -16.37 -7.07 -16.48
C LYS A 14 -16.44 -7.32 -14.99
N THR A 15 -15.93 -8.46 -14.53
CA THR A 15 -15.76 -8.78 -13.13
C THR A 15 -14.80 -7.75 -12.52
N ARG A 16 -15.35 -6.80 -11.75
CA ARG A 16 -14.54 -5.92 -10.90
C ARG A 16 -14.15 -6.71 -9.66
N ILE A 17 -12.96 -6.40 -9.15
CA ILE A 17 -12.48 -6.93 -7.88
C ILE A 17 -12.93 -5.93 -6.80
N VAL A 18 -13.88 -6.33 -5.96
CA VAL A 18 -14.63 -5.47 -5.06
C VAL A 18 -13.75 -4.90 -3.96
N PHE A 19 -12.87 -5.71 -3.36
CA PHE A 19 -11.92 -5.25 -2.34
C PHE A 19 -10.94 -4.21 -2.87
N ILE A 20 -10.60 -4.28 -4.17
CA ILE A 20 -9.71 -3.30 -4.82
C ILE A 20 -10.45 -1.98 -5.05
N ASP A 21 -11.71 -1.99 -5.49
CA ASP A 21 -12.51 -0.75 -5.58
C ASP A 21 -12.73 -0.11 -4.20
N ILE A 22 -13.03 -0.90 -3.16
CA ILE A 22 -13.16 -0.41 -1.78
C ILE A 22 -11.84 0.18 -1.28
N GLY A 23 -10.74 -0.58 -1.38
CA GLY A 23 -9.43 -0.17 -0.87
C GLY A 23 -8.85 1.04 -1.60
N ARG A 24 -9.05 1.15 -2.92
CA ARG A 24 -8.67 2.35 -3.69
C ARG A 24 -9.48 3.58 -3.28
N GLY A 25 -10.78 3.41 -3.04
CA GLY A 25 -11.64 4.50 -2.58
C GLY A 25 -11.27 4.97 -1.18
N LEU A 26 -11.14 4.04 -0.23
CA LEU A 26 -10.72 4.32 1.15
C LEU A 26 -9.32 4.93 1.20
N GLY A 27 -8.35 4.36 0.47
CA GLY A 27 -6.97 4.85 0.43
C GLY A 27 -6.88 6.30 -0.07
N ALA A 28 -7.65 6.67 -1.10
CA ALA A 28 -7.68 8.05 -1.59
C ALA A 28 -8.26 9.05 -0.57
N LEU A 29 -9.23 8.61 0.25
CA LEU A 29 -9.81 9.42 1.32
C LEU A 29 -8.84 9.57 2.52
N LEU A 30 -8.10 8.50 2.88
CA LEU A 30 -7.07 8.57 3.93
C LEU A 30 -5.89 9.46 3.51
N VAL A 31 -5.44 9.36 2.26
CA VAL A 31 -4.42 10.27 1.69
C VAL A 31 -4.90 11.72 1.74
N PHE A 32 -6.12 11.99 1.29
CA PHE A 32 -6.72 13.33 1.31
C PHE A 32 -6.77 13.92 2.73
N TYR A 33 -7.23 13.13 3.70
CA TYR A 33 -7.26 13.54 5.11
C TYR A 33 -5.84 13.87 5.63
N SER A 34 -4.87 12.96 5.48
CA SER A 34 -3.53 13.17 6.05
C SER A 34 -2.76 14.31 5.36
N HIS A 35 -3.01 14.59 4.08
CA HIS A 35 -2.44 15.76 3.40
C HIS A 35 -3.07 17.10 3.84
N ILE A 36 -4.20 17.10 4.56
CA ILE A 36 -4.68 18.28 5.29
C ILE A 36 -4.12 18.28 6.72
N ALA A 37 -4.18 17.14 7.42
CA ALA A 37 -3.73 17.05 8.82
C ALA A 37 -2.24 17.39 8.99
N HIS A 38 -1.34 16.79 8.21
CA HIS A 38 0.11 16.91 8.42
C HIS A 38 0.70 18.21 7.85
N PRO A 39 0.79 18.40 6.51
CA PRO A 39 1.48 19.56 5.94
C PRO A 39 0.67 20.87 5.98
N TRP A 40 -0.59 20.87 6.42
CA TRP A 40 -1.29 22.11 6.78
C TRP A 40 -1.43 22.27 8.29
N VAL A 41 -2.22 21.44 8.97
CA VAL A 41 -2.62 21.70 10.37
C VAL A 41 -1.43 21.58 11.32
N ILE A 42 -0.74 20.43 11.32
CA ILE A 42 0.40 20.17 12.23
C ILE A 42 1.60 21.04 11.85
N ALA A 43 1.99 21.07 10.57
CA ALA A 43 3.17 21.80 10.10
C ALA A 43 3.08 23.33 10.26
N LYS A 44 1.87 23.90 10.36
CA LYS A 44 1.65 25.34 10.64
C LYS A 44 1.29 25.64 12.10
N GLY A 45 1.18 24.63 12.96
CA GLY A 45 0.78 24.80 14.36
C GLY A 45 -0.67 25.29 14.52
N GLU A 46 -1.59 24.87 13.66
CA GLU A 46 -3.00 25.23 13.79
C GLU A 46 -3.67 24.43 14.93
N ASN A 47 -4.29 25.16 15.88
CA ASN A 47 -5.05 24.58 16.99
C ASN A 47 -6.35 23.92 16.50
N ALA A 48 -6.29 22.63 16.17
CA ALA A 48 -7.43 21.83 15.70
C ALA A 48 -7.62 20.54 16.54
N PRO A 49 -8.29 20.62 17.71
CA PRO A 49 -8.41 19.49 18.64
C PRO A 49 -9.03 18.22 18.04
N TYR A 50 -9.89 18.36 17.02
CA TYR A 50 -10.49 17.24 16.29
C TYR A 50 -9.49 16.50 15.39
N VAL A 51 -8.48 17.19 14.84
CA VAL A 51 -7.36 16.53 14.13
C VAL A 51 -6.49 15.80 15.14
N SER A 52 -6.10 16.47 16.23
CA SER A 52 -5.33 15.85 17.31
C SER A 52 -6.00 14.61 17.90
N PHE A 53 -7.32 14.61 18.06
CA PHE A 53 -8.09 13.45 18.50
C PHE A 53 -8.05 12.27 17.50
N ILE A 54 -8.11 12.55 16.19
CA ILE A 54 -8.00 11.51 15.16
C ILE A 54 -6.57 10.96 15.12
N GLU A 55 -5.54 11.81 15.07
CA GLU A 55 -4.14 11.35 15.06
C GLU A 55 -3.77 10.55 16.31
N ALA A 56 -4.23 10.96 17.50
CA ALA A 56 -4.03 10.23 18.74
C ALA A 56 -4.72 8.84 18.76
N LEU A 57 -5.77 8.66 17.95
CA LEU A 57 -6.47 7.38 17.80
C LEU A 57 -5.90 6.51 16.67
N THR A 58 -5.32 7.12 15.61
CA THR A 58 -4.92 6.39 14.39
C THR A 58 -3.42 6.33 14.12
N SER A 59 -2.67 7.39 14.42
CA SER A 59 -1.36 7.63 13.83
C SER A 59 -0.25 7.75 14.86
N ASP A 60 -0.50 8.37 16.00
CA ASP A 60 0.44 8.40 17.12
C ASP A 60 0.70 6.99 17.69
N PRO A 61 -0.32 6.12 17.95
CA PRO A 61 -0.09 4.76 18.42
C PRO A 61 0.69 3.88 17.42
N MET A 62 0.62 4.24 16.14
CA MET A 62 1.26 3.55 15.02
C MET A 62 2.58 4.22 14.58
N HIS A 63 3.08 5.19 15.33
CA HIS A 63 4.32 5.95 15.02
C HIS A 63 4.32 6.65 13.65
N MET A 64 3.15 6.80 13.00
CA MET A 64 2.97 7.45 11.69
C MET A 64 2.79 8.98 11.81
N ALA A 65 3.14 9.56 12.96
CA ALA A 65 2.88 10.95 13.34
C ALA A 65 3.60 12.05 12.50
N LYS A 66 4.33 11.68 11.44
CA LYS A 66 4.87 12.63 10.43
C LYS A 66 4.12 12.63 9.10
N GLN A 67 3.34 11.58 8.82
CA GLN A 67 2.72 11.30 7.50
C GLN A 67 1.21 11.06 7.60
N GLY A 68 0.73 10.65 8.78
CA GLY A 68 -0.65 10.27 9.07
C GLY A 68 -1.05 8.91 8.49
N ILE A 69 -2.23 8.43 8.90
CA ILE A 69 -2.80 7.13 8.47
C ILE A 69 -2.90 6.98 6.93
N GLY A 70 -2.94 8.08 6.17
CA GLY A 70 -2.86 8.08 4.70
C GLY A 70 -1.59 7.41 4.14
N GLN A 71 -0.52 7.30 4.91
CA GLN A 71 0.72 6.61 4.51
C GLN A 71 0.49 5.14 4.15
N ILE A 72 -0.46 4.44 4.80
CA ILE A 72 -0.80 3.02 4.53
C ILE A 72 -1.38 2.84 3.12
N ALA A 73 -2.06 3.85 2.60
CA ALA A 73 -2.66 3.78 1.26
C ALA A 73 -1.61 3.70 0.15
N VAL A 74 -0.41 4.29 0.34
CA VAL A 74 0.64 4.31 -0.69
C VAL A 74 1.14 2.90 -1.03
N PRO A 75 1.63 2.07 -0.08
CA PRO A 75 1.96 0.70 -0.39
C PRO A 75 0.74 -0.13 -0.79
N PHE A 76 -0.48 0.18 -0.32
CA PHE A 76 -1.69 -0.50 -0.82
C PHE A 76 -1.93 -0.23 -2.33
N PHE A 77 -1.78 1.02 -2.79
CA PHE A 77 -1.86 1.34 -4.23
C PHE A 77 -0.77 0.63 -5.03
N PHE A 78 0.45 0.53 -4.50
CA PHE A 78 1.55 -0.20 -5.15
C PHE A 78 1.29 -1.72 -5.22
N LEU A 79 0.75 -2.34 -4.17
CA LEU A 79 0.30 -3.74 -4.17
C LEU A 79 -0.79 -3.97 -5.23
N VAL A 80 -1.79 -3.07 -5.30
CA VAL A 80 -2.84 -3.10 -6.33
C VAL A 80 -2.25 -2.98 -7.73
N SER A 81 -1.27 -2.11 -7.96
CA SER A 81 -0.61 -2.00 -9.26
C SER A 81 0.16 -3.28 -9.60
N GLY A 82 0.97 -3.83 -8.70
CA GLY A 82 1.62 -5.13 -8.89
C GLY A 82 0.66 -6.27 -9.25
N PHE A 83 -0.44 -6.39 -8.50
CA PHE A 83 -1.40 -7.47 -8.66
C PHE A 83 -2.26 -7.34 -9.93
N VAL A 84 -2.69 -6.13 -10.30
CA VAL A 84 -3.63 -5.90 -11.41
C VAL A 84 -2.93 -5.58 -12.72
N VAL A 85 -1.78 -4.89 -12.70
CA VAL A 85 -1.12 -4.40 -13.91
C VAL A 85 -0.43 -5.53 -14.65
N THR A 86 0.26 -6.43 -13.95
CA THR A 86 1.03 -7.55 -14.53
C THR A 86 0.18 -8.50 -15.40
N PRO A 87 -0.97 -9.04 -14.96
CA PRO A 87 -1.84 -9.82 -15.84
C PRO A 87 -2.43 -9.01 -17.00
N ILE A 88 -2.60 -7.69 -16.87
CA ILE A 88 -3.03 -6.83 -17.98
C ILE A 88 -1.90 -6.65 -19.00
N ALA A 89 -0.67 -6.44 -18.57
CA ALA A 89 0.51 -6.31 -19.44
C ALA A 89 0.71 -7.58 -20.28
N LEU A 90 0.63 -8.76 -19.64
CA LEU A 90 0.73 -10.05 -20.31
C LEU A 90 -0.32 -10.22 -21.43
N ARG A 91 -1.59 -9.89 -21.14
CA ARG A 91 -2.73 -9.98 -22.06
C ARG A 91 -2.67 -8.96 -23.21
N GLN A 92 -2.21 -7.74 -22.95
CA GLN A 92 -2.19 -6.67 -23.97
C GLN A 92 -0.94 -6.70 -24.87
N GLY A 93 0.22 -7.11 -24.33
CA GLY A 93 1.51 -7.01 -25.00
C GLY A 93 2.08 -5.59 -25.00
N GLN A 94 3.41 -5.48 -25.15
CA GLN A 94 4.21 -4.27 -24.90
C GLN A 94 3.61 -2.99 -25.47
N ALA A 95 3.45 -2.88 -26.80
CA ALA A 95 3.02 -1.63 -27.46
C ALA A 95 1.61 -1.17 -27.04
N ARG A 96 0.64 -2.09 -26.94
CA ARG A 96 -0.74 -1.77 -26.50
C ARG A 96 -0.78 -1.37 -25.03
N PHE A 97 -0.03 -2.07 -24.19
CA PHE A 97 0.10 -1.78 -22.77
C PHE A 97 0.72 -0.39 -22.56
N ALA A 98 1.87 -0.13 -23.19
CA ALA A 98 2.58 1.14 -23.12
C ALA A 98 1.69 2.32 -23.52
N LEU A 99 1.02 2.26 -24.68
CA LEU A 99 0.12 3.32 -25.14
C LEU A 99 -1.05 3.56 -24.18
N ASN A 100 -1.66 2.49 -23.67
CA ASN A 100 -2.77 2.59 -22.71
C ASN A 100 -2.34 3.17 -21.36
N ARG A 101 -1.11 2.91 -20.91
CA ARG A 101 -0.55 3.48 -19.68
C ARG A 101 -0.07 4.91 -19.86
N PHE A 102 0.65 5.21 -20.94
CA PHE A 102 1.16 6.53 -21.28
C PHE A 102 0.03 7.57 -21.29
N ILE A 103 -1.04 7.34 -22.05
CA ILE A 103 -2.18 8.27 -22.14
C ILE A 103 -2.89 8.41 -20.78
N ARG A 104 -3.02 7.33 -20.01
CA ARG A 104 -3.64 7.33 -18.68
C ARG A 104 -2.87 8.16 -17.66
N VAL A 105 -1.54 8.08 -17.67
CA VAL A 105 -0.64 8.75 -16.72
C VAL A 105 -0.43 10.21 -17.12
N TYR A 106 -0.05 10.44 -18.39
CA TYR A 106 0.46 11.75 -18.79
C TYR A 106 -0.61 12.78 -19.15
N ALA A 107 -1.81 12.38 -19.61
CA ALA A 107 -2.84 13.37 -19.95
C ALA A 107 -3.41 14.09 -18.69
N PRO A 108 -3.71 13.40 -17.57
CA PRO A 108 -4.08 14.07 -16.33
C PRO A 108 -2.90 14.77 -15.64
N MET A 109 -1.67 14.23 -15.74
CA MET A 109 -0.48 14.90 -15.23
C MET A 109 -0.25 16.26 -15.90
N LEU A 110 -0.33 16.31 -17.25
CA LEU A 110 -0.21 17.56 -18.01
C LEU A 110 -1.25 18.60 -17.57
N PHE A 111 -2.52 18.20 -17.40
CA PHE A 111 -3.57 19.09 -16.91
C PHE A 111 -3.23 19.69 -15.53
N VAL A 112 -2.71 18.87 -14.60
CA VAL A 112 -2.39 19.32 -13.24
C VAL A 112 -1.13 20.18 -13.19
N VAL A 113 -0.10 19.87 -14.01
CA VAL A 113 1.09 20.73 -14.14
C VAL A 113 0.72 22.09 -14.73
N LEU A 114 -0.14 22.13 -15.76
CA LEU A 114 -0.63 23.39 -16.35
C LEU A 114 -1.49 24.18 -15.36
N LEU A 115 -2.36 23.53 -14.58
CA LEU A 115 -3.15 24.16 -13.53
C LEU A 115 -2.25 24.75 -12.42
N THR A 116 -1.21 24.00 -12.01
CA THR A 116 -0.22 24.47 -11.03
C THR A 116 0.57 25.67 -11.55
N ALA A 117 0.97 25.65 -12.82
CA ALA A 117 1.68 26.76 -13.46
C ALA A 117 0.79 28.00 -13.60
N LEU A 118 -0.50 27.83 -13.94
CA LEU A 118 -1.48 28.93 -13.96
C LEU A 118 -1.67 29.55 -12.57
N LEU A 119 -1.75 28.73 -11.52
CA LEU A 119 -1.89 29.19 -10.13
C LEU A 119 -0.66 29.98 -9.66
N LEU A 120 0.55 29.49 -9.97
CA LEU A 120 1.81 30.22 -9.75
C LEU A 120 1.84 31.55 -10.51
N ALA A 121 1.39 31.59 -11.77
CA ALA A 121 1.35 32.81 -12.58
C ALA A 121 0.39 33.89 -12.06
N VAL A 122 -0.62 33.53 -11.25
CA VAL A 122 -1.50 34.47 -10.54
C VAL A 122 -1.08 34.70 -9.07
N ASN A 123 0.15 34.34 -8.70
CA ASN A 123 0.73 34.46 -7.35
C ASN A 123 0.02 33.64 -6.26
N LEU A 124 -0.69 32.57 -6.63
CA LEU A 124 -1.26 31.60 -5.68
C LEU A 124 -0.29 30.43 -5.49
N HIS A 125 0.64 30.58 -4.54
CA HIS A 125 1.76 29.66 -4.30
C HIS A 125 1.32 28.25 -3.88
N PRO A 126 1.41 27.22 -4.75
CA PRO A 126 1.04 25.85 -4.44
C PRO A 126 2.03 25.23 -3.43
N PRO A 127 1.69 24.12 -2.76
CA PRO A 127 2.59 23.48 -1.79
C PRO A 127 3.95 23.13 -2.41
N SER A 128 5.00 23.78 -1.92
CA SER A 128 6.40 23.52 -2.32
C SER A 128 7.03 22.47 -1.41
N THR A 129 7.97 21.69 -1.97
CA THR A 129 8.89 20.82 -1.23
C THR A 129 10.08 21.58 -0.61
N GLY A 130 10.07 22.91 -0.62
CA GLY A 130 11.15 23.78 -0.14
C GLY A 130 12.16 24.20 -1.20
N GLN A 131 11.95 23.81 -2.46
CA GLN A 131 12.75 24.22 -3.62
C GLN A 131 12.09 25.38 -4.38
N SER A 132 12.82 26.05 -5.28
CA SER A 132 12.28 27.12 -6.11
C SER A 132 11.22 26.59 -7.08
N GLN A 133 10.08 27.29 -7.17
CA GLN A 133 8.97 26.97 -8.08
C GLN A 133 9.06 27.79 -9.36
N GLU A 134 10.25 27.91 -9.94
CA GLU A 134 10.51 28.73 -11.12
C GLU A 134 9.83 28.17 -12.37
N LEU A 135 8.93 28.98 -12.95
CA LEU A 135 8.18 28.64 -14.15
C LEU A 135 9.04 28.83 -15.40
N THR A 136 9.73 27.76 -15.80
CA THR A 136 10.37 27.66 -17.12
C THR A 136 9.67 26.62 -17.99
N PRO A 137 9.76 26.69 -19.33
CA PRO A 137 9.28 25.63 -20.22
C PRO A 137 9.92 24.26 -19.89
N LEU A 138 11.18 24.27 -19.43
CA LEU A 138 11.87 23.06 -18.98
C LEU A 138 11.25 22.52 -17.68
N THR A 139 10.89 23.36 -16.72
CA THR A 139 10.21 22.95 -15.48
C THR A 139 8.87 22.27 -15.78
N ILE A 140 8.09 22.84 -16.71
CA ILE A 140 6.81 22.27 -17.16
C ILE A 140 7.04 20.92 -17.85
N LEU A 141 8.05 20.81 -18.72
CA LEU A 141 8.39 19.57 -19.42
C LEU A 141 8.86 18.47 -18.46
N THR A 142 9.78 18.76 -17.55
CA THR A 142 10.35 17.76 -16.61
C THR A 142 9.32 17.29 -15.58
N ASN A 143 8.42 18.16 -15.12
CA ASN A 143 7.32 17.79 -14.23
C ASN A 143 6.23 17.01 -14.98
N THR A 144 5.88 17.41 -16.21
CA THR A 144 4.90 16.67 -17.02
C THR A 144 5.40 15.26 -17.33
N THR A 145 6.69 15.12 -17.70
CA THR A 145 7.30 13.82 -18.05
C THR A 145 7.66 12.96 -16.83
N LEU A 146 7.57 13.51 -15.61
CA LEU A 146 8.03 12.93 -14.34
C LEU A 146 9.56 12.76 -14.23
N ILE A 147 10.32 13.24 -15.22
CA ILE A 147 11.79 13.18 -15.26
C ILE A 147 12.40 14.03 -14.13
N ASN A 148 11.68 15.05 -13.64
CA ASN A 148 12.11 15.86 -12.50
C ASN A 148 12.39 15.06 -11.20
N TYR A 149 11.88 13.83 -11.07
CA TYR A 149 12.16 12.95 -9.93
C TYR A 149 13.41 12.07 -10.07
N ILE A 150 14.11 12.12 -11.22
CA ILE A 150 15.32 11.35 -11.50
C ILE A 150 16.48 12.22 -12.00
N ILE A 151 16.36 13.55 -11.92
CA ILE A 151 17.41 14.52 -12.24
C ILE A 151 17.65 15.47 -11.05
N TYR A 152 18.87 15.98 -10.97
CA TYR A 152 19.26 17.02 -10.02
C TYR A 152 19.59 18.33 -10.78
N PRO A 153 19.15 19.52 -10.32
CA PRO A 153 18.29 19.77 -9.16
C PRO A 153 16.83 19.32 -9.38
N GLN A 154 16.15 18.94 -8.29
CA GLN A 154 14.89 18.21 -8.32
C GLN A 154 13.65 19.15 -8.20
N ILE A 155 13.42 19.99 -9.21
CA ILE A 155 12.31 20.97 -9.17
C ILE A 155 10.94 20.26 -9.23
N VAL A 156 10.15 20.36 -8.15
CA VAL A 156 8.84 19.69 -8.01
C VAL A 156 7.70 20.72 -7.91
N LEU A 157 6.85 20.76 -8.92
CA LEU A 157 5.60 21.54 -8.96
C LEU A 157 4.42 20.77 -8.34
N VAL A 158 4.39 19.44 -8.45
CA VAL A 158 3.28 18.59 -7.99
C VAL A 158 3.82 17.55 -6.99
N PRO A 159 3.89 17.85 -5.68
CA PRO A 159 4.58 17.00 -4.70
C PRO A 159 4.14 15.53 -4.71
N VAL A 160 2.85 15.28 -4.86
CA VAL A 160 2.24 13.94 -4.89
C VAL A 160 2.67 13.08 -6.09
N ALA A 161 3.25 13.66 -7.15
CA ALA A 161 3.61 12.90 -8.35
C ALA A 161 4.77 11.89 -8.15
N TRP A 162 5.41 11.88 -6.97
CA TRP A 162 6.48 10.93 -6.63
C TRP A 162 6.03 9.46 -6.71
N THR A 163 4.77 9.15 -6.41
CA THR A 163 4.26 7.76 -6.54
C THR A 163 4.05 7.35 -8.00
N MET A 164 3.82 8.31 -8.89
CA MET A 164 3.58 8.07 -10.31
C MET A 164 4.87 7.75 -11.06
N ILE A 165 6.01 8.35 -10.71
CA ILE A 165 7.30 7.97 -11.30
C ILE A 165 7.70 6.55 -10.90
N VAL A 166 7.46 6.12 -9.65
CA VAL A 166 7.65 4.72 -9.23
C VAL A 166 6.77 3.78 -10.07
N GLU A 167 5.50 4.14 -10.30
CA GLU A 167 4.60 3.34 -11.14
C GLU A 167 5.04 3.32 -12.62
N VAL A 168 5.56 4.42 -13.17
CA VAL A 168 6.13 4.45 -14.53
C VAL A 168 7.39 3.59 -14.64
N ILE A 169 8.29 3.63 -13.66
CA ILE A 169 9.48 2.77 -13.62
C ILE A 169 9.05 1.29 -13.56
N PHE A 170 8.05 0.95 -12.74
CA PHE A 170 7.48 -0.40 -12.72
C PHE A 170 6.86 -0.81 -14.06
N TYR A 171 6.15 0.08 -14.75
CA TYR A 171 5.60 -0.20 -16.08
C TYR A 171 6.70 -0.44 -17.13
N LEU A 172 7.82 0.29 -17.06
CA LEU A 172 8.99 0.09 -17.93
C LEU A 172 9.70 -1.23 -17.61
N LEU A 173 9.92 -1.54 -16.33
CA LEU A 173 10.49 -2.81 -15.87
C LEU A 173 9.62 -4.00 -16.31
N LEU A 174 8.31 -3.94 -16.08
CA LEU A 174 7.35 -4.92 -16.61
C LEU A 174 7.44 -5.07 -18.13
N MET A 175 7.54 -3.95 -18.87
CA MET A 175 7.59 -4.00 -20.33
C MET A 175 8.89 -4.64 -20.84
N ALA A 176 10.03 -4.42 -20.17
CA ALA A 176 11.28 -5.09 -20.46
C ALA A 176 11.22 -6.58 -20.09
N MET A 177 10.64 -6.93 -18.94
CA MET A 177 10.53 -8.30 -18.46
C MET A 177 9.41 -9.12 -19.14
N LEU A 178 8.48 -8.48 -19.88
CA LEU A 178 7.33 -9.15 -20.50
C LEU A 178 7.64 -10.45 -21.31
N PRO A 179 8.72 -10.53 -22.11
CA PRO A 179 9.12 -11.78 -22.78
C PRO A 179 9.46 -12.90 -21.79
N LEU A 180 10.06 -12.55 -20.65
CA LEU A 180 10.46 -13.45 -19.58
C LEU A 180 9.24 -13.88 -18.74
N LEU A 181 8.36 -12.96 -18.31
CA LEU A 181 7.11 -13.29 -17.60
C LEU A 181 6.22 -14.26 -18.40
N ARG A 182 6.26 -14.19 -19.75
CA ARG A 182 5.47 -15.08 -20.61
C ARG A 182 5.90 -16.54 -20.59
N ARG A 183 7.15 -16.84 -20.18
CA ARG A 183 7.72 -18.20 -20.23
C ARG A 183 8.21 -18.69 -18.86
N TRP A 184 8.75 -17.81 -18.03
CA TRP A 184 9.41 -18.11 -16.76
C TRP A 184 9.06 -17.05 -15.71
N VAL A 185 7.83 -17.06 -15.17
CA VAL A 185 7.35 -16.05 -14.20
C VAL A 185 8.26 -15.94 -12.97
N TRP A 186 8.77 -17.07 -12.46
CA TRP A 186 9.71 -17.08 -11.33
C TRP A 186 11.03 -16.37 -11.65
N LEU A 187 11.58 -16.59 -12.84
CA LEU A 187 12.85 -16.00 -13.27
C LEU A 187 12.72 -14.51 -13.56
N ALA A 188 11.56 -14.06 -14.05
CA ALA A 188 11.25 -12.63 -14.15
C ALA A 188 11.27 -11.95 -12.78
N ILE A 189 10.57 -12.51 -11.78
CA ILE A 189 10.55 -11.97 -10.41
C ILE A 189 11.96 -11.98 -9.80
N ALA A 190 12.75 -13.03 -10.04
CA ALA A 190 14.14 -13.08 -9.59
C ALA A 190 15.01 -11.96 -10.21
N VAL A 191 14.87 -11.70 -11.52
CA VAL A 191 15.58 -10.61 -12.21
C VAL A 191 15.11 -9.24 -11.74
N GLU A 192 13.80 -9.03 -11.51
CA GLU A 192 13.25 -7.79 -10.94
C GLU A 192 13.83 -7.51 -9.54
N LEU A 193 13.88 -8.51 -8.66
CA LEU A 193 14.46 -8.38 -7.31
C LEU A 193 15.98 -8.15 -7.37
N THR A 194 16.68 -8.81 -8.28
CA THR A 194 18.13 -8.61 -8.49
C THR A 194 18.42 -7.21 -9.01
N PHE A 195 17.63 -6.70 -9.94
CA PHE A 195 17.71 -5.34 -10.46
C PHE A 195 17.52 -4.30 -9.35
N ILE A 196 16.49 -4.46 -8.50
CA ILE A 196 16.25 -3.56 -7.36
C ILE A 196 17.44 -3.59 -6.40
N PHE A 197 17.93 -4.78 -6.04
CA PHE A 197 19.09 -4.93 -5.15
C PHE A 197 20.33 -4.21 -5.71
N VAL A 198 20.69 -4.48 -6.97
CA VAL A 198 21.87 -3.90 -7.62
C VAL A 198 21.79 -2.38 -7.64
N VAL A 199 20.70 -1.80 -8.15
CA VAL A 199 20.51 -0.34 -8.23
C VAL A 199 20.55 0.31 -6.84
N MET A 200 20.01 -0.35 -5.83
CA MET A 200 19.97 0.19 -4.47
C MET A 200 21.33 0.15 -3.79
N MET A 201 22.19 -0.83 -4.10
CA MET A 201 23.58 -0.90 -3.62
C MET A 201 24.52 0.03 -4.41
N SER A 202 24.32 0.21 -5.72
CA SER A 202 25.14 1.11 -6.55
C SER A 202 24.73 2.59 -6.47
N ARG A 203 23.67 2.94 -5.72
CA ARG A 203 23.04 4.28 -5.72
C ARG A 203 23.99 5.46 -5.49
N SER A 204 25.09 5.26 -4.75
CA SER A 204 26.09 6.28 -4.43
C SER A 204 27.15 6.47 -5.53
N GLN A 205 27.30 5.52 -6.45
CA GLN A 205 28.46 5.41 -7.34
C GLN A 205 28.36 6.26 -8.62
N LEU A 206 27.15 6.73 -8.96
CA LEU A 206 26.85 7.41 -10.24
C LEU A 206 26.17 8.78 -10.04
N GLY A 207 26.44 9.43 -8.91
CA GLY A 207 26.03 10.81 -8.63
C GLY A 207 24.56 11.04 -8.25
N PRO A 208 24.15 12.30 -8.02
CA PRO A 208 22.86 12.64 -7.40
C PRO A 208 21.63 12.15 -8.17
N SER A 209 21.61 12.30 -9.50
CA SER A 209 20.50 11.86 -10.37
C SER A 209 20.30 10.33 -10.30
N TYR A 210 21.38 9.55 -10.22
CA TYR A 210 21.28 8.10 -10.04
C TYR A 210 20.86 7.71 -8.62
N SER A 211 21.28 8.47 -7.60
CA SER A 211 20.80 8.28 -6.23
C SER A 211 19.28 8.54 -6.12
N LEU A 212 18.76 9.57 -6.81
CA LEU A 212 17.32 9.82 -6.96
C LEU A 212 16.60 8.67 -7.69
N PHE A 213 17.17 8.14 -8.77
CA PHE A 213 16.64 6.93 -9.42
C PHE A 213 16.60 5.73 -8.45
N GLY A 214 17.66 5.52 -7.67
CA GLY A 214 17.73 4.50 -6.62
C GLY A 214 16.69 4.67 -5.52
N VAL A 215 16.37 5.91 -5.14
CA VAL A 215 15.26 6.22 -4.22
C VAL A 215 13.92 5.77 -4.81
N ASN A 216 13.63 6.06 -6.07
CA ASN A 216 12.39 5.61 -6.70
C ASN A 216 12.33 4.07 -6.84
N VAL A 217 13.47 3.44 -7.16
CA VAL A 217 13.59 1.98 -7.28
C VAL A 217 13.40 1.25 -5.94
N SER A 218 13.74 1.87 -4.81
CA SER A 218 13.57 1.27 -3.47
C SER A 218 12.11 1.02 -3.06
N TYR A 219 11.15 1.64 -3.75
CA TYR A 219 9.71 1.41 -3.56
C TYR A 219 9.14 0.28 -4.44
N LEU A 220 9.85 -0.17 -5.47
CA LEU A 220 9.41 -1.25 -6.36
C LEU A 220 9.14 -2.61 -5.66
N PRO A 221 9.83 -3.01 -4.57
CA PRO A 221 9.50 -4.27 -3.88
C PRO A 221 8.03 -4.38 -3.47
N VAL A 222 7.35 -3.27 -3.17
CA VAL A 222 5.91 -3.28 -2.87
C VAL A 222 5.09 -3.76 -4.08
N MET A 223 5.42 -3.28 -5.28
CA MET A 223 4.76 -3.71 -6.51
C MET A 223 5.14 -5.16 -6.87
N VAL A 224 6.39 -5.55 -6.62
CA VAL A 224 6.83 -6.95 -6.81
C VAL A 224 6.10 -7.89 -5.84
N ILE A 225 5.81 -7.50 -4.59
CA ILE A 225 4.95 -8.28 -3.67
C ILE A 225 3.54 -8.45 -4.24
N GLY A 226 2.92 -7.40 -4.79
CA GLY A 226 1.62 -7.49 -5.46
C GLY A 226 1.64 -8.48 -6.65
N GLN A 227 2.72 -8.44 -7.44
CA GLN A 227 2.97 -9.37 -8.55
C GLN A 227 3.21 -10.81 -8.08
N ILE A 228 3.91 -11.02 -6.95
CA ILE A 228 4.12 -12.33 -6.33
C ILE A 228 2.79 -12.92 -5.81
N ILE A 229 1.95 -12.11 -5.17
CA ILE A 229 0.60 -12.52 -4.72
C ILE A 229 -0.23 -12.93 -5.93
N TRP A 230 -0.21 -12.16 -7.03
CA TRP A 230 -0.86 -12.53 -8.28
C TRP A 230 -0.32 -13.85 -8.86
N ALA A 231 1.01 -14.00 -8.95
CA ALA A 231 1.65 -15.17 -9.53
C ALA A 231 1.35 -16.46 -8.73
N THR A 232 1.34 -16.37 -7.40
CA THR A 232 1.06 -17.49 -6.49
C THR A 232 -0.42 -17.87 -6.53
N THR A 233 -1.33 -16.90 -6.40
CA THR A 233 -2.80 -17.15 -6.46
C THR A 233 -3.23 -17.67 -7.84
N SER A 234 -2.59 -17.21 -8.93
CA SER A 234 -2.79 -17.69 -10.29
C SER A 234 -2.07 -19.02 -10.61
N LYS A 235 -1.49 -19.69 -9.60
CA LYS A 235 -0.73 -20.95 -9.72
C LYS A 235 0.39 -20.92 -10.77
N LYS A 236 1.01 -19.75 -11.00
CA LYS A 236 2.15 -19.55 -11.92
C LYS A 236 3.50 -19.82 -11.26
N ILE A 237 3.56 -19.73 -9.93
CA ILE A 237 4.67 -20.17 -9.08
C ILE A 237 4.08 -20.94 -7.87
N PRO A 238 4.78 -21.93 -7.30
CA PRO A 238 4.29 -22.63 -6.11
C PRO A 238 4.43 -21.74 -4.87
N LEU A 239 3.65 -22.04 -3.82
CA LEU A 239 3.54 -21.22 -2.62
C LEU A 239 4.90 -20.99 -1.91
N TRP A 240 5.79 -21.98 -1.89
CA TRP A 240 7.11 -21.83 -1.27
C TRP A 240 8.00 -20.82 -2.02
N THR A 241 7.96 -20.80 -3.35
CA THR A 241 8.69 -19.81 -4.17
C THR A 241 8.06 -18.42 -4.01
N GLY A 242 6.73 -18.35 -3.92
CA GLY A 242 6.02 -17.11 -3.59
C GLY A 242 6.41 -16.56 -2.22
N ALA A 243 6.51 -17.42 -1.20
CA ALA A 243 6.96 -17.04 0.14
C ALA A 243 8.43 -16.59 0.15
N ALA A 244 9.32 -17.31 -0.54
CA ALA A 244 10.74 -16.97 -0.64
C ALA A 244 10.97 -15.61 -1.34
N TYR A 245 10.32 -15.35 -2.48
CA TYR A 245 10.41 -14.05 -3.15
C TYR A 245 9.65 -12.95 -2.40
N GLY A 246 8.56 -13.27 -1.69
CA GLY A 246 7.86 -12.33 -0.83
C GLY A 246 8.75 -11.86 0.33
N ALA A 247 9.44 -12.79 0.99
CA ALA A 247 10.44 -12.50 2.00
C ALA A 247 11.63 -11.71 1.44
N ALA A 248 12.15 -12.06 0.25
CA ALA A 248 13.22 -11.31 -0.39
C ALA A 248 12.79 -9.86 -0.72
N ALA A 249 11.61 -9.65 -1.28
CA ALA A 249 11.06 -8.34 -1.56
C ALA A 249 10.85 -7.51 -0.28
N TRP A 250 10.33 -8.14 0.78
CA TRP A 250 10.20 -7.51 2.09
C TRP A 250 11.55 -7.09 2.66
N SER A 251 12.55 -7.98 2.64
CA SER A 251 13.90 -7.69 3.08
C SER A 251 14.56 -6.57 2.29
N LEU A 252 14.32 -6.46 0.97
CA LEU A 252 14.78 -5.29 0.18
C LEU A 252 14.09 -3.99 0.62
N TYR A 253 12.79 -4.02 0.93
CA TYR A 253 12.07 -2.84 1.39
C TYR A 253 12.50 -2.37 2.80
N VAL A 254 12.85 -3.30 3.69
CA VAL A 254 13.42 -3.00 5.02
C VAL A 254 14.89 -2.58 4.90
N LEU A 255 15.67 -3.20 4.00
CA LEU A 255 17.06 -2.80 3.75
C LEU A 255 17.14 -1.36 3.23
N ALA A 256 16.23 -0.94 2.34
CA ALA A 256 16.09 0.44 1.89
C ALA A 256 15.91 1.43 3.06
N ASP A 257 15.25 1.01 4.13
CA ASP A 257 15.05 1.78 5.36
C ASP A 257 16.36 1.89 6.15
N ILE A 258 16.99 0.74 6.43
CA ILE A 258 18.27 0.63 7.15
C ILE A 258 19.36 1.49 6.49
N ILE A 259 19.53 1.37 5.16
CA ILE A 259 20.51 2.18 4.41
C ILE A 259 19.95 3.54 3.93
N ASN A 260 18.90 4.04 4.58
CA ASN A 260 18.37 5.41 4.51
C ASN A 260 18.10 5.91 3.07
N VAL A 261 17.31 5.14 2.32
CA VAL A 261 17.01 5.36 0.89
C VAL A 261 15.65 6.04 0.72
N GLY A 262 15.63 7.35 0.95
CA GLY A 262 14.45 8.20 0.70
C GLY A 262 13.28 7.94 1.65
N ARG A 263 13.59 7.67 2.91
CA ARG A 263 12.65 7.45 4.02
C ARG A 263 12.77 8.62 5.00
N ILE A 264 11.67 9.00 5.64
CA ILE A 264 11.57 10.22 6.47
C ILE A 264 11.35 9.87 7.96
N ASP A 265 10.97 8.63 8.24
CA ASP A 265 10.62 8.06 9.55
C ASP A 265 10.61 6.52 9.44
N ASP A 266 10.62 5.84 10.58
CA ASP A 266 10.71 4.38 10.68
C ASP A 266 9.36 3.68 10.38
N SER A 267 8.29 4.45 10.18
CA SER A 267 6.92 3.93 10.07
C SER A 267 6.58 3.34 8.70
N TYR A 268 7.45 3.52 7.70
CA TYR A 268 7.29 2.98 6.35
C TYR A 268 7.18 1.44 6.33
N ASN A 269 7.98 0.75 7.14
CA ASN A 269 7.92 -0.73 7.23
C ASN A 269 6.62 -1.20 7.88
N LEU A 270 6.09 -0.44 8.85
CA LEU A 270 4.81 -0.73 9.50
C LEU A 270 3.63 -0.41 8.56
N SER A 271 3.72 0.68 7.79
CA SER A 271 2.78 1.04 6.73
C SER A 271 2.67 -0.04 5.65
N MET A 272 3.82 -0.56 5.20
CA MET A 272 3.90 -1.75 4.34
C MET A 272 3.19 -2.95 4.96
N ALA A 273 3.45 -3.24 6.24
CA ALA A 273 2.83 -4.37 6.94
C ALA A 273 1.30 -4.26 7.01
N PHE A 274 0.77 -3.09 7.38
CA PHE A 274 -0.67 -2.83 7.37
C PHE A 274 -1.27 -2.89 5.95
N ALA A 275 -0.56 -2.39 4.93
CA ALA A 275 -1.04 -2.47 3.55
C ALA A 275 -1.10 -3.92 3.03
N VAL A 276 -0.09 -4.74 3.29
CA VAL A 276 -0.09 -6.18 2.94
C VAL A 276 -1.20 -6.90 3.70
N LEU A 277 -1.35 -6.65 5.01
CA LEU A 277 -2.43 -7.22 5.81
C LEU A 277 -3.82 -6.84 5.27
N CYS A 278 -4.08 -5.56 5.03
CA CYS A 278 -5.34 -5.07 4.46
C CYS A 278 -5.61 -5.63 3.05
N PHE A 279 -4.57 -5.79 2.23
CA PHE A 279 -4.68 -6.39 0.90
C PHE A 279 -5.07 -7.87 0.97
N LEU A 280 -4.39 -8.65 1.82
CA LEU A 280 -4.70 -10.07 2.02
C LEU A 280 -6.09 -10.25 2.66
N MET A 281 -6.43 -9.46 3.68
CA MET A 281 -7.77 -9.46 4.28
C MET A 281 -8.86 -9.13 3.25
N GLY A 282 -8.65 -8.13 2.40
CA GLY A 282 -9.56 -7.79 1.30
C GLY A 282 -9.71 -8.94 0.29
N MET A 283 -8.60 -9.56 -0.11
CA MET A 283 -8.57 -10.69 -1.03
C MET A 283 -9.30 -11.94 -0.48
N PHE A 284 -9.15 -12.25 0.81
CA PHE A 284 -9.88 -13.34 1.46
C PHE A 284 -11.36 -12.98 1.75
N ALA A 285 -11.68 -11.69 1.91
CA ALA A 285 -13.05 -11.21 2.10
C ALA A 285 -13.84 -11.09 0.79
N GLU A 286 -13.18 -11.04 -0.38
CA GLU A 286 -13.78 -10.82 -1.70
C GLU A 286 -15.08 -11.60 -1.97
N PRO A 287 -15.20 -12.93 -1.69
CA PRO A 287 -16.45 -13.67 -1.92
C PRO A 287 -17.64 -13.18 -1.08
N LYS A 288 -17.37 -12.48 0.04
CA LYS A 288 -18.37 -11.93 0.97
C LYS A 288 -18.65 -10.44 0.71
N LEU A 289 -17.79 -9.76 -0.06
CA LEU A 289 -17.91 -8.34 -0.36
C LEU A 289 -18.94 -8.11 -1.47
N LYS A 290 -19.74 -7.04 -1.33
CA LYS A 290 -20.78 -6.66 -2.29
C LYS A 290 -20.47 -5.28 -2.87
N GLN A 291 -20.28 -5.20 -4.19
CA GLN A 291 -20.03 -3.93 -4.88
C GLN A 291 -21.16 -2.93 -4.60
N ARG A 292 -20.81 -1.76 -4.04
CA ARG A 292 -21.76 -0.66 -3.80
C ARG A 292 -21.45 0.50 -4.74
N LYS A 293 -22.49 1.19 -5.22
CA LYS A 293 -22.37 2.37 -6.11
C LYS A 293 -21.40 3.43 -5.57
N PHE A 294 -21.37 3.65 -4.25
CA PHE A 294 -20.44 4.57 -3.59
C PHE A 294 -18.97 4.19 -3.82
N TRP A 295 -18.58 2.94 -3.50
CA TRP A 295 -17.20 2.48 -3.69
C TRP A 295 -16.78 2.46 -5.16
N THR A 296 -17.68 2.08 -6.08
CA THR A 296 -17.48 2.25 -7.53
C THR A 296 -17.13 3.70 -7.88
N LEU A 297 -17.95 4.65 -7.40
CA LEU A 297 -17.84 6.07 -7.72
C LEU A 297 -16.52 6.66 -7.20
N VAL A 298 -16.15 6.39 -5.94
CA VAL A 298 -14.90 6.90 -5.34
C VAL A 298 -13.66 6.21 -5.94
N SER A 299 -13.69 4.90 -6.19
CA SER A 299 -12.58 4.18 -6.86
C SER A 299 -12.27 4.74 -8.25
N GLU A 300 -13.31 5.01 -9.04
CA GLU A 300 -13.18 5.60 -10.38
C GLU A 300 -12.58 7.01 -10.38
N ARG A 301 -12.70 7.73 -9.25
CA ARG A 301 -12.12 9.06 -9.06
C ARG A 301 -10.81 9.05 -8.28
N SER A 302 -10.36 7.89 -7.79
CA SER A 302 -9.26 7.82 -6.83
C SER A 302 -7.97 8.46 -7.35
N TYR A 303 -7.78 8.47 -8.67
CA TYR A 303 -6.64 9.06 -9.35
C TYR A 303 -6.78 10.59 -9.52
N SER A 304 -7.94 11.07 -9.97
CA SER A 304 -8.26 12.51 -9.94
C SER A 304 -8.20 13.11 -8.53
N ILE A 305 -8.68 12.39 -7.49
CA ILE A 305 -8.50 12.76 -6.08
C ILE A 305 -7.01 12.86 -5.75
N TYR A 306 -6.26 11.79 -6.02
CA TYR A 306 -4.83 11.71 -5.69
C TYR A 306 -4.03 12.90 -6.25
N LEU A 307 -4.27 13.26 -7.52
CA LEU A 307 -3.56 14.37 -8.17
C LEU A 307 -4.00 15.77 -7.68
N LEU A 308 -5.30 16.00 -7.49
CA LEU A 308 -5.83 17.36 -7.29
C LEU A 308 -6.00 17.77 -5.82
N HIS A 309 -6.17 16.82 -4.90
CA HIS A 309 -6.56 17.12 -3.53
C HIS A 309 -5.58 18.09 -2.83
N MET A 310 -4.26 17.86 -2.94
CA MET A 310 -3.26 18.69 -2.27
C MET A 310 -3.21 20.11 -2.88
N LEU A 311 -3.20 20.20 -4.21
CA LEU A 311 -3.19 21.47 -4.95
C LEU A 311 -4.40 22.34 -4.60
N VAL A 312 -5.61 21.78 -4.72
CA VAL A 312 -6.87 22.52 -4.50
C VAL A 312 -7.05 22.85 -3.01
N SER A 313 -6.74 21.92 -2.09
CA SER A 313 -6.88 22.17 -0.65
C SER A 313 -5.96 23.28 -0.18
N PHE A 314 -4.69 23.28 -0.59
CA PHE A 314 -3.73 24.29 -0.13
C PHE A 314 -4.06 25.69 -0.64
N VAL A 315 -4.41 25.84 -1.92
CA VAL A 315 -4.78 27.16 -2.47
C VAL A 315 -6.06 27.68 -1.82
N LEU A 316 -7.10 26.84 -1.66
CA LEU A 316 -8.33 27.28 -1.00
C LEU A 316 -8.11 27.57 0.49
N LEU A 317 -7.29 26.81 1.21
CA LEU A 317 -6.95 27.11 2.61
C LEU A 317 -6.11 28.39 2.73
N GLN A 318 -5.21 28.70 1.79
CA GLN A 318 -4.49 29.99 1.76
C GLN A 318 -5.44 31.18 1.60
N LEU A 319 -6.45 31.05 0.74
CA LEU A 319 -7.45 32.10 0.51
C LEU A 319 -8.47 32.23 1.66
N LEU A 320 -8.89 31.11 2.26
CA LEU A 320 -9.97 31.10 3.25
C LEU A 320 -9.47 31.28 4.69
N ARG A 321 -8.29 30.76 5.08
CA ARG A 321 -7.85 30.84 6.49
C ARG A 321 -7.60 32.25 7.03
N PRO A 322 -7.21 33.27 6.23
CA PRO A 322 -7.21 34.68 6.66
C PRO A 322 -8.61 35.25 6.91
N LEU A 323 -9.65 34.67 6.30
CA LEU A 323 -11.03 35.18 6.32
C LEU A 323 -11.93 34.46 7.34
N MET A 324 -11.62 33.20 7.67
CA MET A 324 -12.48 32.34 8.50
C MET A 324 -11.71 31.22 9.23
N PRO A 325 -12.20 30.75 10.40
CA PRO A 325 -11.57 29.67 11.15
C PRO A 325 -11.58 28.33 10.39
N LEU A 326 -10.62 27.46 10.71
CA LEU A 326 -10.38 26.20 9.99
C LEU A 326 -11.63 25.32 9.78
N PRO A 327 -12.54 25.09 10.76
CA PRO A 327 -13.72 24.28 10.53
C PRO A 327 -14.64 24.82 9.42
N LEU A 328 -14.83 26.15 9.34
CA LEU A 328 -15.65 26.76 8.31
C LEU A 328 -14.94 26.73 6.94
N ALA A 329 -13.62 26.93 6.92
CA ALA A 329 -12.83 26.74 5.72
C ALA A 329 -12.93 25.30 5.19
N LEU A 330 -12.85 24.28 6.05
CA LEU A 330 -12.98 22.87 5.66
C LEU A 330 -14.36 22.52 5.08
N VAL A 331 -15.44 23.12 5.59
CA VAL A 331 -16.80 22.97 5.04
C VAL A 331 -16.91 23.50 3.60
N ILE A 332 -16.06 24.45 3.19
CA ILE A 332 -15.99 24.95 1.80
C ILE A 332 -14.97 24.14 0.97
N VAL A 333 -13.78 23.89 1.53
CA VAL A 333 -12.67 23.20 0.86
C VAL A 333 -13.05 21.79 0.44
N ILE A 334 -13.69 21.01 1.33
CA ILE A 334 -13.97 19.59 1.06
C ILE A 334 -14.92 19.43 -0.15
N PRO A 335 -16.11 20.09 -0.21
CA PRO A 335 -16.95 20.08 -1.40
C PRO A 335 -16.26 20.64 -2.66
N ALA A 336 -15.46 21.71 -2.53
CA ALA A 336 -14.75 22.30 -3.66
C ALA A 336 -13.71 21.35 -4.27
N VAL A 337 -12.94 20.64 -3.43
CA VAL A 337 -12.01 19.58 -3.87
C VAL A 337 -12.77 18.49 -4.63
N PHE A 338 -13.87 17.96 -4.10
CA PHE A 338 -14.65 16.94 -4.79
C PHE A 338 -15.31 17.46 -6.09
N GLY A 339 -15.68 18.75 -6.15
CA GLY A 339 -16.15 19.41 -7.36
C GLY A 339 -15.08 19.47 -8.47
N VAL A 340 -13.88 19.97 -8.15
CA VAL A 340 -12.76 20.04 -9.11
C VAL A 340 -12.31 18.63 -9.55
N VAL A 341 -12.34 17.66 -8.64
CA VAL A 341 -12.12 16.24 -8.94
C VAL A 341 -13.16 15.69 -9.93
N GLU A 342 -14.45 15.97 -9.73
CA GLU A 342 -15.51 15.51 -10.65
C GLU A 342 -15.38 16.15 -12.04
N LEU A 343 -14.99 17.43 -12.11
CA LEU A 343 -14.71 18.12 -13.37
C LEU A 343 -13.53 17.48 -14.10
N SER A 344 -12.38 17.32 -13.44
CA SER A 344 -11.19 16.68 -14.04
C SER A 344 -11.47 15.23 -14.45
N TYR A 345 -12.20 14.47 -13.63
CA TYR A 345 -12.60 13.11 -13.96
C TYR A 345 -13.47 13.07 -15.25
N ARG A 346 -14.43 13.99 -15.39
CA ARG A 346 -15.33 14.05 -16.56
C ARG A 346 -14.65 14.56 -17.83
N PHE A 347 -13.78 15.56 -17.73
CA PHE A 347 -13.23 16.29 -18.88
C PHE A 347 -11.78 15.90 -19.23
N VAL A 348 -11.03 15.23 -18.35
CA VAL A 348 -9.62 14.85 -18.57
C VAL A 348 -9.41 13.33 -18.42
N GLU A 349 -9.78 12.73 -17.28
CA GLU A 349 -9.52 11.31 -17.02
C GLU A 349 -10.37 10.38 -17.93
N ARG A 350 -11.70 10.55 -17.93
CA ARG A 350 -12.61 9.72 -18.72
C ARG A 350 -12.42 9.88 -20.25
N PRO A 351 -12.15 11.08 -20.80
CA PRO A 351 -11.83 11.23 -22.22
C PRO A 351 -10.47 10.61 -22.59
N SER A 352 -9.42 10.76 -21.75
CA SER A 352 -8.11 10.15 -22.03
C SER A 352 -8.19 8.61 -22.05
N HIS A 353 -8.93 8.00 -21.13
CA HIS A 353 -9.23 6.56 -21.15
C HIS A 353 -9.97 6.12 -22.43
N THR A 354 -10.90 6.95 -22.92
CA THR A 354 -11.66 6.68 -24.15
C THR A 354 -10.77 6.78 -25.39
N LEU A 355 -9.87 7.76 -25.43
CA LEU A 355 -8.85 7.92 -26.48
C LEU A 355 -7.86 6.76 -26.50
N ALA A 356 -7.30 6.38 -25.34
CA ALA A 356 -6.41 5.25 -25.18
C ALA A 356 -7.02 3.94 -25.71
N ARG A 357 -8.29 3.67 -25.35
CA ARG A 357 -9.04 2.52 -25.89
C ARG A 357 -9.21 2.59 -27.41
N LYS A 358 -9.60 3.75 -27.97
CA LYS A 358 -9.77 3.93 -29.42
C LYS A 358 -8.46 3.67 -30.20
N LEU A 359 -7.33 4.18 -29.71
CA LEU A 359 -6.03 4.03 -30.37
C LEU A 359 -5.50 2.60 -30.25
N SER A 360 -5.54 1.99 -29.07
CA SER A 360 -5.03 0.64 -28.83
C SER A 360 -5.83 -0.47 -29.56
N HIS A 361 -7.09 -0.22 -29.92
CA HIS A 361 -7.86 -1.12 -30.80
C HIS A 361 -7.44 -1.07 -32.28
N ARG A 362 -6.93 0.06 -32.80
CA ARG A 362 -6.45 0.15 -34.21
C ARG A 362 -5.20 -0.71 -34.43
N SER A 363 -4.28 -0.74 -33.47
CA SER A 363 -3.14 -1.66 -33.49
C SER A 363 -3.59 -3.08 -33.18
N LYS A 364 -4.03 -3.85 -34.20
CA LYS A 364 -4.15 -5.32 -34.12
C LYS A 364 -2.76 -5.96 -34.31
N PRO A 365 -2.13 -6.56 -33.29
CA PRO A 365 -1.10 -7.58 -33.55
C PRO A 365 -1.77 -8.80 -34.18
N ALA A 366 -0.99 -9.59 -34.94
CA ALA A 366 -1.46 -10.85 -35.52
C ALA A 366 -1.98 -11.82 -34.43
N PRO A 367 -2.97 -12.67 -34.73
CA PRO A 367 -3.56 -13.58 -33.75
C PRO A 367 -2.58 -14.71 -33.38
N ILE A 368 -1.83 -14.51 -32.30
CA ILE A 368 -1.09 -15.60 -31.65
C ILE A 368 -2.12 -16.59 -31.11
N LYS A 369 -2.16 -17.81 -31.67
CA LYS A 369 -2.90 -18.93 -31.09
C LYS A 369 -2.27 -19.31 -29.75
N VAL A 370 -2.79 -18.78 -28.66
CA VAL A 370 -2.53 -19.26 -27.30
C VAL A 370 -3.72 -20.08 -26.86
N SER A 371 -3.48 -21.35 -26.53
CA SER A 371 -4.51 -22.28 -26.06
C SER A 371 -5.14 -21.83 -24.73
N SER A 372 -6.38 -22.27 -24.52
CA SER A 372 -7.08 -22.31 -23.22
C SER A 372 -7.03 -21.04 -22.34
N GLU A 373 -8.11 -20.27 -22.43
CA GLU A 373 -8.93 -19.90 -21.26
C GLU A 373 -8.17 -19.56 -19.96
N ILE A 374 -7.89 -18.26 -19.77
CA ILE A 374 -7.60 -17.70 -18.44
C ILE A 374 -8.69 -16.68 -18.10
N THR A 375 -9.87 -17.19 -17.78
CA THR A 375 -10.84 -16.48 -16.94
C THR A 375 -10.15 -16.12 -15.62
N ILE A 376 -10.29 -14.87 -15.14
CA ILE A 376 -9.82 -14.52 -13.79
C ILE A 376 -10.90 -14.96 -12.81
N GLU A 377 -10.99 -16.27 -12.63
CA GLU A 377 -11.77 -16.85 -11.56
C GLU A 377 -10.88 -16.96 -10.32
N ILE A 378 -11.13 -16.09 -9.35
CA ILE A 378 -10.56 -16.21 -8.01
C ILE A 378 -11.00 -17.58 -7.47
N PRO A 379 -10.09 -18.40 -6.90
CA PRO A 379 -10.45 -19.75 -6.47
C PRO A 379 -11.67 -19.73 -5.56
N ARG A 380 -12.80 -20.27 -6.04
CA ARG A 380 -13.93 -20.55 -5.17
C ARG A 380 -13.46 -21.59 -4.16
N VAL A 381 -13.67 -21.32 -2.88
CA VAL A 381 -13.79 -22.40 -1.92
C VAL A 381 -15.05 -23.16 -2.31
N ASP A 382 -14.96 -24.48 -2.45
CA ASP A 382 -16.11 -25.30 -2.84
C ASP A 382 -17.16 -25.30 -1.72
N GLU A 383 -18.07 -24.33 -1.77
CA GLU A 383 -19.39 -24.44 -1.15
C GLU A 383 -20.09 -25.64 -1.79
N ARG A 384 -19.92 -26.81 -1.14
CA ARG A 384 -20.68 -28.02 -1.47
C ARG A 384 -22.16 -27.62 -1.59
N PRO A 385 -22.85 -27.92 -2.71
CA PRO A 385 -24.23 -27.52 -2.87
C PRO A 385 -25.08 -28.01 -1.70
N LEU A 386 -25.56 -27.08 -0.88
CA LEU A 386 -26.66 -27.36 0.04
C LEU A 386 -27.83 -27.82 -0.83
N ALA A 387 -28.27 -29.06 -0.60
CA ALA A 387 -29.19 -29.74 -1.50
C ALA A 387 -30.48 -28.92 -1.67
N SER A 388 -30.94 -28.85 -2.92
CA SER A 388 -32.03 -27.97 -3.36
C SER A 388 -33.29 -28.07 -2.52
N ASP A 389 -34.04 -26.98 -2.45
CA ASP A 389 -35.43 -26.94 -1.97
C ASP A 389 -36.22 -28.19 -2.39
N ARG A 390 -36.60 -28.99 -1.40
CA ARG A 390 -37.61 -30.04 -1.55
C ARG A 390 -38.79 -29.70 -0.65
N ARG A 391 -39.88 -29.23 -1.25
CA ARG A 391 -41.17 -29.15 -0.55
C ARG A 391 -41.57 -30.54 -0.06
N PRO A 392 -42.08 -30.69 1.18
CA PRO A 392 -42.59 -31.97 1.65
C PRO A 392 -43.96 -32.25 1.03
N THR A 393 -44.06 -33.26 0.17
CA THR A 393 -45.34 -33.74 -0.38
C THR A 393 -45.40 -35.27 -0.43
N SER A 394 -46.16 -35.83 0.52
CA SER A 394 -46.72 -37.19 0.58
C SER A 394 -45.75 -38.40 0.66
N PRO A 395 -45.99 -39.37 1.58
CA PRO A 395 -45.28 -40.64 1.60
C PRO A 395 -45.78 -41.59 0.49
N PRO A 396 -44.94 -42.54 0.02
CA PRO A 396 -45.33 -43.52 -1.00
C PRO A 396 -46.27 -44.61 -0.44
N ALA A 397 -47.09 -45.19 -1.33
CA ALA A 397 -47.96 -46.32 -1.01
C ALA A 397 -47.17 -47.62 -0.74
N LYS A 398 -47.76 -48.54 0.03
CA LYS A 398 -47.18 -49.86 0.32
C LYS A 398 -47.14 -50.74 -0.93
N PRO A 399 -46.07 -51.54 -1.14
CA PRO A 399 -46.04 -52.55 -2.21
C PRO A 399 -46.94 -53.74 -1.88
N SER A 400 -47.53 -54.34 -2.92
CA SER A 400 -48.33 -55.57 -2.83
C SER A 400 -47.46 -56.82 -2.57
N PRO A 401 -47.99 -57.87 -1.91
CA PRO A 401 -47.25 -59.11 -1.67
C PRO A 401 -47.10 -59.97 -2.95
N PRO A 402 -46.06 -60.81 -3.05
CA PRO A 402 -45.85 -61.72 -4.18
C PRO A 402 -46.76 -62.98 -4.12
N PRO A 403 -46.92 -63.73 -5.23
CA PRO A 403 -47.78 -64.91 -5.29
C PRO A 403 -47.28 -66.10 -4.47
N GLN A 404 -48.19 -66.94 -3.98
CA GLN A 404 -47.87 -68.21 -3.32
C GLN A 404 -47.65 -69.35 -4.33
N PRO A 405 -46.66 -70.24 -4.13
CA PRO A 405 -46.58 -71.52 -4.83
C PRO A 405 -47.61 -72.53 -4.28
N PRO A 406 -48.01 -73.55 -5.05
CA PRO A 406 -49.05 -74.50 -4.65
C PRO A 406 -48.60 -75.46 -3.54
N ARG A 407 -49.56 -75.88 -2.70
CA ARG A 407 -49.37 -76.93 -1.69
C ARG A 407 -49.79 -78.30 -2.21
N SER A 408 -48.88 -79.25 -2.24
CA SER A 408 -49.18 -80.69 -2.12
C SER A 408 -49.18 -81.09 -0.63
N GLY A 409 -49.98 -82.09 -0.25
CA GLY A 409 -50.16 -82.50 1.16
C GLY A 409 -49.37 -83.76 1.55
N GLY A 410 -49.27 -84.02 2.86
CA GLY A 410 -48.63 -85.22 3.43
C GLY A 410 -48.70 -85.26 4.96
N SER A 411 -49.33 -86.31 5.48
CA SER A 411 -49.72 -86.62 6.88
C SER A 411 -48.60 -86.82 7.94
N GLY A 412 -48.97 -86.62 9.22
CA GLY A 412 -48.35 -87.22 10.43
C GLY A 412 -47.34 -86.35 11.21
N THR A 413 -47.02 -86.58 12.50
CA THR A 413 -47.67 -87.29 13.64
C THR A 413 -46.81 -87.06 14.91
N ASP A 414 -47.44 -86.80 16.08
CA ASP A 414 -47.01 -87.05 17.48
C ASP A 414 -45.66 -86.55 18.07
N GLY A 415 -45.63 -86.45 19.43
CA GLY A 415 -44.43 -86.24 20.30
C GLY A 415 -44.06 -84.77 20.59
N SER A 416 -44.03 -84.16 21.80
CA SER A 416 -44.04 -84.53 23.24
C SER A 416 -42.69 -84.51 23.99
N VAL A 417 -42.69 -83.98 25.23
CA VAL A 417 -41.66 -84.10 26.31
C VAL A 417 -40.49 -83.06 26.31
N THR A 418 -39.67 -83.04 27.38
CA THR A 418 -39.13 -81.85 28.07
C THR A 418 -37.63 -81.90 28.46
N GLY A 419 -36.99 -80.73 28.63
CA GLY A 419 -35.75 -80.52 29.42
C GLY A 419 -34.41 -80.67 28.65
N SER A 420 -33.23 -80.37 29.22
CA SER A 420 -32.89 -79.61 30.46
C SER A 420 -31.37 -79.29 30.51
N LEU A 421 -30.97 -78.31 31.35
CA LEU A 421 -29.61 -78.07 31.93
C LEU A 421 -28.40 -77.63 31.02
N LEU A 422 -27.67 -76.61 31.52
CA LEU A 422 -26.20 -76.45 31.73
C LEU A 422 -25.19 -76.63 30.56
N ASP A 423 -23.98 -76.06 30.54
CA ASP A 423 -23.18 -75.34 31.58
C ASP A 423 -22.21 -74.26 30.99
N ALA A 424 -21.33 -73.66 31.81
CA ALA A 424 -20.29 -72.66 31.47
C ALA A 424 -18.83 -73.25 31.59
N PRO A 425 -17.69 -72.56 31.88
CA PRO A 425 -17.42 -71.15 32.27
C PRO A 425 -16.16 -70.42 31.70
N GLY A 426 -16.05 -69.12 32.01
CA GLY A 426 -14.77 -68.39 32.26
C GLY A 426 -14.27 -67.40 31.18
N THR A 427 -13.59 -66.28 31.49
CA THR A 427 -13.34 -65.50 32.74
C THR A 427 -13.03 -64.03 32.35
N GLY A 428 -13.31 -63.00 33.18
CA GLY A 428 -13.01 -61.59 32.80
C GLY A 428 -13.59 -60.39 33.58
N SER A 429 -13.40 -60.33 34.91
CA SER A 429 -13.38 -59.13 35.80
C SER A 429 -14.22 -57.84 35.50
N ARG A 430 -15.29 -57.66 36.31
CA ARG A 430 -16.14 -56.46 36.60
C ARG A 430 -15.42 -55.33 37.42
N PRO A 431 -16.08 -54.22 37.90
CA PRO A 431 -16.95 -53.21 37.24
C PRO A 431 -16.81 -51.72 37.74
N ALA A 432 -17.53 -50.78 37.09
CA ALA A 432 -18.22 -49.54 37.54
C ALA A 432 -17.89 -48.74 38.84
N PRO A 433 -18.01 -47.37 38.79
CA PRO A 433 -18.18 -46.51 39.99
C PRO A 433 -19.33 -45.44 39.95
N LYS A 434 -19.81 -45.05 41.14
CA LYS A 434 -20.70 -43.89 41.51
C LYS A 434 -20.63 -43.69 43.06
N PRO A 435 -21.04 -42.56 43.69
CA PRO A 435 -20.85 -41.14 43.32
C PRO A 435 -20.59 -40.13 44.50
N ARG A 436 -19.69 -39.13 44.35
CA ARG A 436 -19.56 -37.86 45.17
C ARG A 436 -19.16 -38.04 46.67
N PRO A 437 -18.83 -36.99 47.49
CA PRO A 437 -18.89 -35.51 47.31
C PRO A 437 -17.56 -34.72 47.62
N ARG A 438 -17.69 -33.41 47.96
CA ARG A 438 -16.67 -32.39 48.38
C ARG A 438 -16.61 -32.26 49.93
N PRO A 439 -15.73 -31.45 50.60
CA PRO A 439 -14.87 -30.30 50.19
C PRO A 439 -13.35 -30.53 50.57
N GLN A 440 -12.44 -29.63 51.02
CA GLN A 440 -12.41 -28.18 51.39
C GLN A 440 -10.94 -27.62 51.49
N ASN A 441 -10.75 -26.30 51.30
CA ASN A 441 -9.64 -25.39 51.79
C ASN A 441 -8.14 -25.74 51.50
N ASP A 442 -7.13 -24.86 51.66
CA ASP A 442 -6.98 -23.51 52.29
C ASP A 442 -6.21 -22.46 51.43
N GLU A 443 -6.12 -21.24 51.98
CA GLU A 443 -5.17 -20.09 51.83
C GLU A 443 -3.83 -20.24 51.05
N GLN A 444 -3.07 -19.24 50.57
CA GLN A 444 -3.05 -17.74 50.51
C GLN A 444 -2.03 -17.33 49.39
N HIS A 445 -1.61 -16.10 49.01
CA HIS A 445 -1.82 -14.67 49.33
C HIS A 445 -1.57 -13.83 48.01
N THR A 446 -1.44 -12.49 48.05
CA THR A 446 -1.08 -11.60 46.91
C THR A 446 0.35 -11.00 47.01
N ALA A 447 1.04 -10.76 45.88
CA ALA A 447 2.28 -9.95 45.84
C ALA A 447 2.49 -9.21 44.51
N ILE A 448 3.15 -8.04 44.56
CA ILE A 448 3.37 -7.10 43.43
C ILE A 448 4.76 -7.33 42.81
N ILE A 449 4.86 -7.41 41.49
CA ILE A 449 6.15 -7.43 40.78
C ILE A 449 6.60 -5.98 40.47
N LYS A 450 7.68 -5.53 41.10
CA LYS A 450 8.42 -4.33 40.70
C LYS A 450 9.41 -4.67 39.58
N ALA A 451 9.57 -3.78 38.60
CA ALA A 451 10.67 -3.84 37.65
C ALA A 451 12.01 -3.57 38.35
N VAL A 452 13.04 -4.36 38.04
CA VAL A 452 14.40 -4.22 38.55
C VAL A 452 15.28 -3.61 37.46
N ALA A 453 16.07 -2.58 37.79
CA ALA A 453 17.00 -1.95 36.86
C ALA A 453 18.31 -2.75 36.76
N PRO A 454 18.99 -2.73 35.59
CA PRO A 454 20.26 -3.45 35.42
C PRO A 454 21.42 -2.84 36.22
N PRO A 455 22.49 -3.61 36.52
CA PRO A 455 23.61 -3.14 37.34
C PRO A 455 24.46 -2.06 36.66
N ARG A 456 25.16 -1.25 37.47
CA ARG A 456 26.26 -0.38 36.99
C ARG A 456 27.57 -1.19 36.90
N PRO A 457 28.48 -0.86 35.97
CA PRO A 457 29.83 -1.43 35.94
C PRO A 457 30.68 -0.95 37.14
N PRO A 458 31.81 -1.62 37.43
CA PRO A 458 32.73 -1.23 38.52
C PRO A 458 33.42 0.11 38.32
N ARG A 459 34.09 0.59 39.37
CA ARG A 459 35.05 1.72 39.31
C ARG A 459 36.47 1.19 39.15
N GLU A 460 37.27 1.88 38.35
CA GLU A 460 38.73 1.76 38.37
C GLU A 460 39.35 2.76 39.38
N PRO A 461 40.60 2.57 39.83
CA PRO A 461 41.26 3.47 40.79
C PRO A 461 41.86 4.74 40.16
N ASP A 462 42.15 5.76 40.98
CA ASP A 462 42.74 7.04 40.55
C ASP A 462 44.25 6.96 40.21
N GLU A 463 44.68 7.68 39.16
CA GLU A 463 46.06 8.20 39.03
C GLU A 463 46.06 9.69 38.61
N ASP A 464 46.37 10.55 39.60
CA ASP A 464 47.10 11.83 39.59
C ASP A 464 46.70 13.05 38.69
N ARG A 465 46.34 14.16 39.37
CA ARG A 465 46.44 15.61 38.99
C ARG A 465 45.45 16.24 37.98
N PRO A 466 45.29 17.59 38.01
CA PRO A 466 45.17 18.49 39.18
C PRO A 466 43.91 19.40 39.08
N ALA A 467 43.67 20.27 40.07
CA ALA A 467 42.40 21.00 40.21
C ALA A 467 42.29 22.32 39.43
N GLU A 468 41.10 22.57 38.84
CA GLU A 468 40.66 23.89 38.34
C GLU A 468 39.51 24.51 39.19
N PRO A 469 39.40 25.84 39.29
CA PRO A 469 38.45 26.53 40.17
C PRO A 469 37.06 26.84 39.54
N ARG A 470 36.03 26.93 40.39
CA ARG A 470 34.65 27.26 39.99
C ARG A 470 34.48 28.72 39.57
N VAL A 471 33.96 28.97 38.36
CA VAL A 471 33.50 30.31 37.91
C VAL A 471 32.00 30.50 38.17
N ARG A 472 31.60 31.67 38.70
CA ARG A 472 30.20 32.07 38.93
C ARG A 472 29.64 32.85 37.73
N ARG A 473 28.32 32.75 37.49
CA ARG A 473 27.58 33.65 36.57
C ARG A 473 27.57 35.10 37.09
N PRO A 474 27.81 36.11 36.23
CA PRO A 474 27.42 37.49 36.47
C PRO A 474 26.06 37.85 35.82
N ALA A 475 25.48 38.99 36.24
CA ALA A 475 24.26 39.59 35.68
C ALA A 475 24.59 40.91 34.92
N PRO A 476 23.70 41.45 34.08
CA PRO A 476 24.10 42.36 32.99
C PRO A 476 24.19 43.85 33.37
N ARG A 477 25.03 44.61 32.64
CA ARG A 477 24.99 46.09 32.63
C ARG A 477 25.19 46.73 31.23
N ARG A 478 24.30 47.71 30.99
CA ARG A 478 24.20 48.83 30.03
C ARG A 478 25.30 49.11 28.97
N ARG A 479 24.76 49.46 27.77
CA ARG A 479 25.24 50.37 26.71
C ARG A 479 26.45 51.29 26.99
N SER A 480 27.41 51.29 26.05
CA SER A 480 28.02 52.48 25.44
C SER A 480 28.63 52.09 24.07
N ALA A 481 28.97 53.09 23.23
CA ALA A 481 29.50 52.96 21.85
C ALA A 481 30.25 54.27 21.49
N PRO A 482 30.82 54.45 20.28
CA PRO A 482 31.79 53.60 19.57
C PRO A 482 33.07 54.38 19.16
N LEU A 483 34.09 53.67 18.66
CA LEU A 483 35.25 54.11 17.85
C LEU A 483 35.65 52.86 17.02
N GLU A 484 35.72 52.76 15.69
CA GLU A 484 36.03 53.65 14.55
C GLU A 484 37.52 53.66 14.14
N LEU A 485 37.78 53.41 12.84
CA LEU A 485 39.08 53.40 12.12
C LEU A 485 40.07 52.25 12.52
N GLN A 486 40.94 51.71 11.67
CA GLN A 486 41.15 51.87 10.21
C GLN A 486 41.79 50.63 9.55
N HIS A 487 41.88 50.64 8.20
CA HIS A 487 42.64 49.72 7.35
C HIS A 487 44.10 49.49 7.77
N HIS A 488 44.64 48.29 7.49
CA HIS A 488 45.65 48.13 6.42
C HIS A 488 45.64 46.72 5.81
N SER A 489 46.55 46.50 4.85
CA SER A 489 46.51 45.49 3.80
C SER A 489 47.80 44.66 3.74
N ASP A 490 47.81 43.65 2.85
CA ASP A 490 48.99 42.93 2.33
C ASP A 490 49.67 41.94 3.34
N GLN A 491 50.37 40.87 2.93
CA GLN A 491 50.69 40.37 1.59
C GLN A 491 50.76 38.82 1.54
N GLU A 492 51.06 38.24 0.38
CA GLU A 492 51.08 36.80 0.06
C GLU A 492 52.36 36.06 0.49
N ASP A 493 52.28 34.74 0.75
CA ASP A 493 53.31 33.75 0.35
C ASP A 493 52.70 32.32 0.24
N HIS A 494 53.40 31.39 -0.42
CA HIS A 494 52.96 30.06 -0.81
C HIS A 494 53.25 28.94 0.22
N GLY A 495 52.43 27.88 0.26
CA GLY A 495 52.64 26.73 1.17
C GLY A 495 51.86 25.46 0.83
N GLN A 496 52.44 24.60 -0.02
CA GLN A 496 51.93 23.32 -0.55
C GLN A 496 51.13 22.35 0.37
N ARG A 497 50.21 21.62 -0.28
CA ARG A 497 49.74 20.22 -0.02
C ARG A 497 48.84 19.93 1.19
N GLY A 498 47.78 19.16 0.92
CA GLY A 498 46.98 18.42 1.90
C GLY A 498 45.61 18.05 1.35
N ASP A 499 45.34 16.76 1.11
CA ASP A 499 43.99 16.28 0.84
C ASP A 499 43.15 16.35 2.12
N HIS A 500 41.87 16.73 2.02
CA HIS A 500 40.74 15.92 2.50
C HIS A 500 39.37 16.55 2.19
N ASP A 501 38.33 15.73 2.25
CA ASP A 501 36.94 16.08 1.98
C ASP A 501 36.35 17.04 3.02
N ASP A 502 35.70 18.11 2.58
CA ASP A 502 34.69 18.78 3.39
C ASP A 502 33.60 19.44 2.50
N LEU A 503 32.41 18.82 2.46
CA LEU A 503 31.20 19.40 1.87
C LEU A 503 30.19 19.68 3.00
N PRO A 504 29.68 20.92 3.12
CA PRO A 504 29.09 21.38 4.37
C PRO A 504 27.73 20.75 4.69
N ARG A 505 27.64 20.13 5.87
CA ARG A 505 26.36 19.75 6.50
C ARG A 505 25.59 21.00 6.93
N HIS A 506 24.77 21.56 6.06
CA HIS A 506 23.90 22.67 6.45
C HIS A 506 22.77 22.23 7.39
N GLY A 507 22.97 22.51 8.68
CA GLY A 507 21.93 22.45 9.70
C GLY A 507 20.84 23.50 9.50
N SER A 508 19.73 23.32 10.22
CA SER A 508 18.54 24.16 10.14
C SER A 508 18.79 25.64 10.48
N SER A 509 18.25 26.55 9.66
CA SER A 509 18.12 27.96 10.04
C SER A 509 16.72 28.51 9.71
N PHE A 510 15.82 28.43 10.68
CA PHE A 510 14.54 29.14 10.64
C PHE A 510 14.78 30.65 10.81
N ARG A 511 14.88 31.40 9.71
CA ARG A 511 14.84 32.87 9.77
C ARG A 511 13.41 33.34 10.03
N ARG A 512 13.18 33.89 11.22
CA ARG A 512 12.03 34.77 11.48
C ARG A 512 12.26 36.12 10.81
N THR A 513 11.37 36.54 9.94
CA THR A 513 11.21 37.96 9.56
C THR A 513 10.34 38.67 10.62
N PRO A 514 10.68 39.91 11.04
CA PRO A 514 9.92 40.63 12.06
C PRO A 514 8.90 41.63 11.47
N ARG A 515 7.68 41.57 12.02
CA ARG A 515 6.53 42.49 11.80
C ARG A 515 5.89 42.46 10.41
#